data_AF-A0A5B2TGY2-F1
#
_entry.id   AF-A0A5B2TGY2-F1
#
_cell.length_a   1.000
_cell.length_b   1.000
_cell.length_c   1.000
_cell.angle_alpha   90.00
_cell.angle_beta   90.00
_cell.angle_gamma   90.00
#
_symmetry.space_group_name_H-M   'P 1'
#
loop_
_entity.id
_entity.type
_entity.pdbx_description
1 polymer ?
#
loop_
_entity_poly.entity_id
_entity_poly.type
_entity_poly.pdbx_seq_one_letter_code
_entity_poly.pdbx_strand_id
1 'polypeptide(L)' 'MAPSQDDPMRALQDALRRAGVTLPPQHLPGTLTGFTELQAMLALLRGPRDAAAEPAATYSLDTITRDGAA' A
#
# COMPACT_ATOMS: atom_id res chain seq x y z
N MET A 1 -5.41 16.33 15.95
CA MET A 1 -5.24 15.02 16.59
C MET A 1 -4.10 14.33 15.85
N ALA A 2 -2.89 14.37 16.40
CA ALA A 2 -1.77 13.64 15.79
C ALA A 2 -2.18 12.16 15.74
N PRO A 3 -1.96 11.43 14.62
CA PRO A 3 -2.22 9.99 14.62
C PRO A 3 -1.42 9.39 15.78
N SER A 4 -2.04 8.53 16.59
CA SER A 4 -1.29 7.80 17.61
C SER A 4 -0.12 7.14 16.88
N GLN A 5 1.10 7.46 17.29
CA GLN A 5 2.28 6.79 16.76
C GLN A 5 2.18 5.35 17.25
N ASP A 6 1.47 4.51 16.48
CA ASP A 6 1.57 3.08 16.62
C ASP A 6 3.06 2.76 16.56
N ASP A 7 3.53 2.00 17.55
CA ASP A 7 4.92 1.57 17.63
C ASP A 7 5.36 1.02 16.25
N PRO A 8 6.32 1.68 15.56
CA PRO A 8 6.69 1.31 14.20
C PRO A 8 7.23 -0.12 14.13
N MET A 9 7.83 -0.61 15.23
CA MET A 9 8.26 -2.00 15.31
C MET A 9 7.07 -2.96 15.27
N ARG A 10 6.03 -2.69 16.06
CA ARG A 10 4.81 -3.50 16.08
C ARG A 10 4.12 -3.51 14.71
N ALA A 11 4.01 -2.34 14.08
CA ALA A 11 3.41 -2.22 12.75
C ALA A 11 4.20 -2.99 11.68
N LEU A 12 5.54 -2.92 11.72
CA LEU A 12 6.41 -3.71 10.84
C LEU A 12 6.23 -5.22 11.07
N GLN A 13 6.21 -5.66 12.32
CA GLN A 13 6.03 -7.09 12.65
C GLN A 13 4.68 -7.63 12.16
N ASP A 14 3.61 -6.85 12.30
CA ASP A 14 2.30 -7.24 11.79
C ASP A 14 2.29 -7.34 10.25
N ALA A 15 2.97 -6.42 9.56
CA ALA A 15 3.14 -6.47 8.10
C ALA A 15 3.92 -7.71 7.66
N LEU A 16 5.05 -8.01 8.31
CA LEU A 16 5.86 -9.20 8.03
C LEU A 16 5.07 -10.49 8.27
N ARG A 17 4.29 -10.56 9.36
CA ARG A 17 3.43 -11.70 9.67
C ARG A 17 2.38 -11.93 8.58
N ARG A 18 1.70 -10.87 8.13
CA ARG A 18 0.69 -10.94 7.06
C ARG A 18 1.29 -11.37 5.73
N ALA A 19 2.53 -10.95 5.46
CA ALA A 19 3.26 -11.33 4.26
C ALA A 19 3.87 -12.75 4.34
N GLY A 20 3.83 -13.41 5.51
CA GLY A 20 4.51 -14.69 5.72
C GLY A 20 6.04 -14.60 5.64
N VAL A 21 6.60 -13.40 5.83
CA VAL A 21 8.04 -13.14 5.68
C VAL A 21 8.71 -13.21 7.05
N THR A 22 9.77 -14.01 7.14
CA THR A 22 10.68 -14.01 8.29
C THR A 22 11.93 -13.21 7.93
N LEU A 23 12.26 -12.24 8.77
CA LEU A 23 13.40 -11.36 8.54
C LEU A 23 14.61 -11.83 9.36
N PRO A 24 15.80 -11.99 8.76
CA PRO A 24 17.02 -12.24 9.51
C PRO A 24 17.30 -11.09 10.50
N PRO A 25 17.76 -11.36 11.74
CA PRO A 25 17.95 -10.34 12.77
C PRO A 25 18.86 -9.18 12.33
N GLN A 26 19.90 -9.49 11.55
CA GLN A 26 20.84 -8.49 11.04
C GLN A 26 20.21 -7.48 10.07
N HIS A 27 19.08 -7.82 9.44
CA HIS A 27 18.37 -6.92 8.51
C HIS A 27 17.29 -6.09 9.20
N LEU A 28 16.89 -6.43 10.43
CA LEU A 28 15.80 -5.77 11.15
C LEU A 28 16.02 -4.28 11.34
N PRO A 29 17.21 -3.79 11.76
CA PRO A 29 17.41 -2.36 11.95
C PRO A 29 17.23 -1.56 10.65
N GLY A 30 17.84 -2.02 9.55
CA GLY A 30 17.71 -1.34 8.24
C GLY A 30 16.29 -1.40 7.68
N THR A 31 15.61 -2.53 7.85
CA THR A 31 14.21 -2.70 7.42
C THR A 31 13.27 -1.80 8.21
N LEU A 32 13.50 -1.64 9.52
CA LEU A 32 12.73 -0.73 10.36
C LEU A 32 12.92 0.72 9.96
N THR A 33 14.15 1.14 9.66
CA THR A 33 14.43 2.49 9.16
C THR A 33 13.66 2.76 7.88
N GLY A 34 13.82 1.89 6.86
CA GLY A 34 13.12 2.04 5.59
C GLY A 34 11.59 2.00 5.74
N PHE A 35 11.06 1.12 6.59
CA PHE A 35 9.63 1.08 6.89
C PHE A 35 9.13 2.40 7.48
N THR A 36 9.87 2.98 8.42
CA THR A 36 9.50 4.25 9.07
C THR A 36 9.52 5.41 8.08
N GLU A 37 10.53 5.47 7.20
CA GLU A 37 10.62 6.48 6.14
C GLU A 37 9.46 6.36 5.14
N LEU A 38 9.12 5.14 4.72
CA LEU A 38 7.97 4.90 3.85
C LEU A 38 6.65 5.31 4.50
N GLN A 39 6.47 5.02 5.80
CA GLN A 39 5.29 5.47 6.56
C GLN A 39 5.18 6.99 6.60
N ALA A 40 6.31 7.70 6.76
CA ALA A 40 6.33 9.16 6.68
C ALA A 40 5.94 9.65 5.27
N MET A 41 6.42 8.99 4.22
CA MET A 41 6.07 9.34 2.83
C MET A 41 4.58 9.14 2.52
N LEU A 42 3.89 8.19 3.17
CA LEU A 42 2.44 8.00 2.96
C LEU A 42 1.64 9.26 3.27
N ALA A 43 2.08 10.11 4.21
CA ALA A 43 1.41 11.37 4.50
C ALA A 43 1.41 12.32 3.29
N LEU A 44 2.49 12.32 2.50
CA LEU A 44 2.62 13.12 1.28
C LEU A 44 1.75 12.56 0.13
N LEU A 45 1.58 11.23 0.07
CA LEU A 45 0.82 10.55 -0.99
C LEU A 45 -0.70 10.59 -0.79
N ARG A 46 -1.17 10.92 0.43
CA ARG A 46 -2.59 11.07 0.78
C ARG A 46 -3.20 12.40 0.28
N GLY A 47 -2.65 13.01 -0.77
CA GLY A 47 -3.19 14.23 -1.38
C GLY A 47 -4.71 14.16 -1.62
N PRO A 48 -5.38 15.29 -1.90
CA PRO A 48 -6.84 15.35 -1.98
C PRO A 48 -7.36 14.32 -2.99
N ARG A 49 -8.03 13.29 -2.47
CA ARG A 49 -8.75 12.28 -3.26
C ARG A 49 -10.21 12.48 -2.96
N ASP A 50 -11.00 12.67 -4.00
CA ASP A 50 -12.45 12.60 -3.90
C ASP A 50 -12.93 11.18 -4.27
N ALA A 51 -14.23 10.93 -4.09
CA ALA A 51 -14.82 9.65 -4.42
C ALA A 51 -14.79 9.33 -5.92
N ALA A 52 -14.48 10.31 -6.78
CA ALA A 52 -14.37 10.16 -8.23
C ALA A 52 -12.91 9.95 -8.69
N ALA A 53 -11.94 9.99 -7.77
CA ALA A 53 -10.54 9.75 -8.07
C ALA A 53 -10.31 8.26 -8.36
N GLU A 54 -10.45 7.90 -9.63
CA GLU A 54 -10.23 6.54 -10.11
C GLU A 54 -8.76 6.10 -9.99
N PRO A 55 -8.48 4.80 -9.76
CA PRO A 55 -7.14 4.27 -9.88
C PRO A 55 -6.56 4.49 -11.27
N ALA A 56 -5.26 4.76 -11.35
CA ALA A 56 -4.56 5.02 -12.62
C ALA A 56 -4.69 3.88 -13.66
N ALA A 57 -4.95 2.66 -13.19
CA ALA A 57 -5.28 1.52 -14.04
C ALA A 57 -6.59 0.89 -13.54
N THR A 58 -7.67 1.11 -14.29
CA THR A 58 -8.94 0.43 -14.08
C THR A 58 -9.11 -0.65 -15.15
N TYR A 59 -9.49 -1.85 -14.72
CA TYR A 59 -9.73 -2.96 -15.64
C TYR A 59 -10.88 -2.62 -16.59
N SER A 60 -10.65 -2.78 -17.90
CA SER A 60 -11.67 -2.55 -18.93
C SER A 60 -12.09 -3.86 -19.56
N LEU A 61 -13.40 -4.11 -19.60
CA LEU A 61 -14.02 -5.22 -20.34
C LEU A 61 -14.12 -4.87 -21.83
N ASP A 62 -13.01 -4.49 -22.49
CA ASP A 62 -13.05 -4.12 -23.90
C ASP A 62 -13.00 -5.35 -24.82
N THR A 63 -14.06 -6.16 -24.72
CA THR A 63 -14.48 -7.10 -25.76
C THR A 63 -15.91 -6.76 -26.13
N ILE A 64 -16.10 -5.62 -26.79
CA ILE A 64 -17.37 -5.35 -27.49
C ILE A 64 -17.43 -6.32 -28.67
N THR A 65 -17.93 -7.53 -28.44
CA THR A 65 -18.35 -8.42 -29.54
C THR A 65 -19.65 -7.86 -30.07
N ARG A 66 -19.57 -7.09 -31.15
CA ARG A 66 -20.76 -6.62 -31.87
C ARG A 66 -21.27 -7.79 -32.73
N ASP A 67 -22.00 -8.72 -32.12
CA ASP A 67 -22.74 -9.72 -32.88
C ASP A 67 -24.09 -9.11 -33.29
N GLY A 68 -24.10 -8.53 -34.48
CA GLY A 68 -25.25 -7.89 -35.09
C GLY A 68 -25.25 -8.17 -36.58
N ALA A 69 -25.11 -9.46 -36.93
CA ALA A 69 -25.39 -9.97 -38.26
C ALA A 69 -26.63 -10.88 -38.19
N ALA A 70 -27.80 -10.30 -38.48
CA ALA A 70 -28.94 -10.93 -39.17
C ALA A 70 -30.05 -9.90 -39.36
#